data_AF-A0A087UHN6-F1
#
_entry.id   AF-A0A087UHN6-F1
#
_cell.length_a   1.000
_cell.length_b   1.000
_cell.length_c   1.000
_cell.angle_alpha   90.00
_cell.angle_beta   90.00
_cell.angle_gamma   90.00
#
_symmetry.space_group_name_H-M   'P 1'
#
loop_
_entity.id
_entity.type
_entity.pdbx_description
1 polymer ?
#
loop_
_entity_poly.entity_id
_entity_poly.type
_entity_poly.pdbx_seq_one_letter_code
_entity_poly.pdbx_strand_id
1 'polypeptide(L)'
;MFDVGGQRGERRKWIQVFDGITAILFLVASSGFDLTIREDNQTNRLQESLSLFLDVWKSRFLKESGFILFLNKQDILREKIEKGARLCDYFPEYLNYSSTDPNISNEYEKARCFIRDLFLAETKKQPTIPRSCRSSDTYCDRRCSKPRDCFWHYTTATDTQNVKRVFDDVHTMIVMLNLESIAPA
;
A
#
# COMPACT_ATOMS: atom_id res chain seq x y z
N MET A 1 -1.86 5.31 18.42
CA MET A 1 -2.25 4.48 17.25
C MET A 1 -3.76 4.52 17.16
N PHE A 2 -4.31 4.91 16.01
CA PHE A 2 -5.74 4.90 15.77
C PHE A 2 -6.06 3.71 14.86
N ASP A 3 -7.06 2.91 15.23
CA ASP A 3 -7.58 1.83 14.38
C ASP A 3 -8.89 2.30 13.74
N VAL A 4 -9.02 2.11 12.43
CA VAL A 4 -10.18 2.53 11.65
C VAL A 4 -10.70 1.35 10.83
N GLY A 5 -12.02 1.19 10.82
CA GLY A 5 -12.67 0.13 10.05
C GLY A 5 -12.40 0.28 8.54
N GLY A 6 -11.95 -0.80 7.89
CA GLY A 6 -11.66 -0.84 6.44
C GLY A 6 -12.87 -1.09 5.53
N GLN A 7 -14.02 -1.46 6.09
CA GLN A 7 -15.24 -1.74 5.34
C GLN A 7 -15.76 -0.48 4.66
N ARG A 8 -16.37 -0.61 3.47
CA ARG A 8 -16.81 0.56 2.66
C ARG A 8 -17.66 1.57 3.44
N GLY A 9 -18.54 1.10 4.32
CA GLY A 9 -19.40 1.95 5.15
C GLY A 9 -18.65 2.80 6.19
N GLU A 10 -17.49 2.32 6.65
CA GLU A 10 -16.71 2.96 7.72
C GLU A 10 -15.71 4.00 7.19
N ARG A 11 -15.32 3.91 5.91
CA ARG A 11 -14.29 4.78 5.30
C ARG A 11 -14.62 6.28 5.35
N ARG A 12 -15.92 6.65 5.39
CA ARG A 12 -16.35 8.05 5.49
C ARG A 12 -15.89 8.71 6.79
N LYS A 13 -15.61 7.92 7.84
CA LYS A 13 -15.17 8.41 9.15
C LYS A 13 -13.67 8.66 9.22
N TRP A 14 -12.88 8.14 8.26
CA TRP A 14 -11.42 8.21 8.29
C TRP A 14 -10.88 9.64 8.35
N ILE A 15 -11.54 10.58 7.66
CA ILE A 15 -11.13 11.98 7.64
C ILE A 15 -11.08 12.61 9.05
N GLN A 16 -11.82 12.06 10.01
CA GLN A 16 -11.87 12.55 11.39
C GLN A 16 -10.56 12.33 12.15
N VAL A 17 -9.68 11.44 11.67
CA VAL A 17 -8.41 11.11 12.33
C VAL A 17 -7.19 11.53 11.51
N PHE A 18 -7.36 12.17 10.36
CA PHE A 18 -6.25 12.50 9.45
C PHE A 18 -5.35 13.64 9.93
N ASP A 19 -5.81 14.45 10.90
CA ASP A 19 -5.01 15.54 11.43
C ASP A 19 -3.83 15.02 12.26
N GLY A 20 -2.62 15.51 11.95
CA GLY A 20 -1.39 15.17 12.67
C GLY A 20 -0.89 13.72 12.50
N ILE A 21 -1.36 12.94 11.52
CA ILE A 21 -0.85 11.58 11.29
C ILE A 21 0.59 11.63 10.78
N THR A 22 1.52 11.06 11.56
CA THR A 22 2.93 10.90 11.16
C THR A 22 3.13 9.77 10.16
N ALA A 23 2.47 8.62 10.36
CA ALA A 23 2.64 7.44 9.52
C ALA A 23 1.34 6.64 9.39
N ILE A 24 1.14 6.02 8.23
CA ILE A 24 0.00 5.16 7.92
C ILE A 24 0.47 3.73 7.87
N LEU A 25 -0.19 2.86 8.63
CA LEU A 25 -0.04 1.42 8.49
C LEU A 25 -1.22 0.87 7.66
N PHE A 26 -0.94 0.47 6.42
CA PHE A 26 -1.94 -0.07 5.51
C PHE A 26 -1.84 -1.59 5.41
N LEU A 27 -2.90 -2.29 5.80
CA LEU A 27 -2.94 -3.75 5.83
C LEU A 27 -3.63 -4.30 4.57
N VAL A 28 -2.92 -5.14 3.81
CA VAL A 28 -3.44 -5.86 2.65
C VAL A 28 -3.47 -7.35 2.95
N ALA A 29 -4.59 -8.00 2.69
CA ALA A 29 -4.68 -9.46 2.74
C ALA A 29 -4.24 -10.05 1.39
N SER A 30 -2.96 -10.40 1.23
CA SER A 30 -2.41 -10.93 -0.03
C SER A 30 -3.08 -12.22 -0.47
N SER A 31 -3.58 -13.02 0.47
CA SER A 31 -4.32 -14.26 0.21
C SER A 31 -5.75 -14.05 -0.33
N GLY A 32 -6.18 -12.81 -0.54
CA GLY A 32 -7.53 -12.45 -0.99
C GLY A 32 -7.69 -12.34 -2.51
N PHE A 33 -6.71 -12.80 -3.30
CA PHE A 33 -6.71 -12.67 -4.76
C PHE A 33 -7.82 -13.46 -5.46
N ASP A 34 -8.38 -14.47 -4.80
CA ASP A 34 -9.42 -15.40 -5.27
C ASP A 34 -10.75 -15.22 -4.52
N LEU A 35 -10.89 -14.17 -3.71
CA LEU A 35 -12.07 -13.90 -2.91
C LEU A 35 -12.76 -12.63 -3.38
N THR A 36 -14.08 -12.58 -3.22
CA THR A 36 -14.85 -11.34 -3.34
C THR A 36 -15.06 -10.68 -1.98
N ILE A 37 -15.28 -9.37 -1.97
CA ILE A 37 -15.63 -8.64 -0.74
C ILE A 37 -17.06 -8.99 -0.31
N ARG A 38 -17.34 -8.91 1.00
CA ARG A 38 -18.66 -9.29 1.54
C ARG A 38 -19.75 -8.28 1.20
N GLU A 39 -19.35 -7.02 0.99
CA GLU A 39 -20.26 -5.90 0.79
C GLU A 39 -21.07 -6.01 -0.51
N ASP A 40 -20.49 -6.56 -1.58
CA ASP A 40 -21.18 -6.75 -2.86
C ASP A 40 -21.08 -8.18 -3.43
N ASN A 41 -20.24 -9.05 -2.85
CA ASN A 41 -19.96 -10.41 -3.32
C ASN A 41 -19.52 -10.50 -4.79
N GLN A 42 -19.07 -9.39 -5.38
CA GLN A 42 -18.70 -9.28 -6.78
C GLN A 42 -17.29 -8.76 -6.97
N THR A 43 -16.89 -7.74 -6.20
CA THR A 43 -15.58 -7.11 -6.34
C THR A 43 -14.50 -8.00 -5.74
N ASN A 44 -13.44 -8.28 -6.52
CA ASN A 44 -12.27 -9.01 -6.03
C ASN A 44 -11.62 -8.26 -4.84
N ARG A 45 -11.29 -9.00 -3.78
CA ARG A 45 -10.82 -8.42 -2.52
C ARG A 45 -9.43 -7.81 -2.61
N LEU A 46 -8.52 -8.40 -3.39
CA LEU A 46 -7.19 -7.84 -3.61
C LEU A 46 -7.28 -6.60 -4.52
N GLN A 47 -8.13 -6.62 -5.54
CA GLN A 47 -8.40 -5.46 -6.39
C GLN A 47 -9.02 -4.28 -5.61
N GLU A 48 -9.98 -4.56 -4.72
CA GLU A 48 -10.54 -3.54 -3.82
C GLU A 48 -9.45 -2.95 -2.91
N SER A 49 -8.54 -3.79 -2.41
CA SER A 49 -7.42 -3.34 -1.57
C SER A 49 -6.46 -2.43 -2.35
N LEU A 50 -6.21 -2.74 -3.62
CA LEU A 50 -5.40 -1.90 -4.51
C LEU A 50 -6.07 -0.55 -4.80
N SER A 51 -7.38 -0.55 -5.09
CA SER A 51 -8.15 0.68 -5.29
C SER A 51 -8.12 1.55 -4.03
N LEU A 52 -8.34 0.96 -2.86
CA LEU A 52 -8.31 1.68 -1.59
C LEU A 52 -6.91 2.22 -1.27
N PHE A 53 -5.85 1.45 -1.53
CA PHE A 53 -4.48 1.91 -1.38
C PHE A 53 -4.23 3.16 -2.22
N LEU A 54 -4.69 3.17 -3.48
CA LEU A 54 -4.55 4.31 -4.38
C LEU A 54 -5.24 5.57 -3.85
N ASP A 55 -6.45 5.43 -3.29
CA ASP A 55 -7.21 6.53 -2.70
C ASP A 55 -6.49 7.14 -1.49
N VAL A 56 -5.94 6.30 -0.61
CA VAL A 56 -5.17 6.73 0.57
C VAL A 56 -3.83 7.34 0.16
N TRP A 57 -3.14 6.73 -0.81
CA TRP A 57 -1.86 7.20 -1.33
C TRP A 57 -1.99 8.61 -1.96
N LYS A 58 -3.05 8.84 -2.74
CA LYS A 58 -3.32 10.11 -3.43
C LYS A 58 -4.02 11.16 -2.56
N SER A 59 -4.46 10.81 -1.35
CA SER A 59 -5.16 11.72 -0.46
C SER A 59 -4.31 12.95 -0.12
N ARG A 60 -4.84 14.14 -0.42
CA ARG A 60 -4.17 15.42 -0.11
C ARG A 60 -3.92 15.61 1.39
N PHE A 61 -4.74 15.00 2.24
CA PHE A 61 -4.66 15.12 3.70
C PHE A 61 -3.54 14.27 4.30
N LEU A 62 -2.99 13.33 3.51
CA LEU A 62 -2.04 12.33 3.96
C LEU A 62 -0.70 12.40 3.20
N LYS A 63 -0.47 13.46 2.42
CA LYS A 63 0.71 13.61 1.56
C LYS A 63 2.02 13.60 2.35
N GLU A 64 2.02 14.24 3.52
CA GLU A 64 3.20 14.37 4.37
C GLU A 64 3.39 13.17 5.32
N SER A 65 2.39 12.30 5.44
CA SER A 65 2.48 11.14 6.33
C SER A 65 3.32 10.02 5.68
N GLY A 66 4.25 9.43 6.42
CA GLY A 66 4.94 8.21 5.97
C GLY A 66 3.96 7.07 5.68
N PHE A 67 4.32 6.14 4.79
CA PHE A 67 3.45 5.02 4.42
C PHE A 67 4.15 3.69 4.66
N ILE A 68 3.48 2.79 5.38
CA ILE A 68 3.93 1.43 5.68
C ILE A 68 2.87 0.47 5.14
N LEU A 69 3.26 -0.36 4.16
CA LEU A 69 2.41 -1.35 3.52
C LEU A 69 2.69 -2.74 4.08
N PHE A 70 1.70 -3.34 4.71
CA PHE A 70 1.77 -4.72 5.19
C PHE A 70 1.03 -5.65 4.24
N LEU A 71 1.80 -6.49 3.56
CA LEU A 71 1.30 -7.60 2.76
C LEU A 71 1.10 -8.80 3.70
N ASN A 72 -0.06 -8.84 4.35
CA ASN A 72 -0.40 -9.79 5.40
C ASN A 72 -1.00 -11.10 4.84
N LYS A 73 -1.09 -12.13 5.68
CA LYS A 73 -1.59 -13.47 5.38
C LYS A 73 -0.72 -14.23 4.37
N GLN A 74 0.60 -14.09 4.52
CA GLN A 74 1.57 -14.77 3.68
C GLN A 74 1.54 -16.30 3.86
N ASP A 75 1.22 -16.77 5.06
CA ASP A 75 0.90 -18.15 5.38
C ASP A 75 -0.23 -18.71 4.50
N ILE A 76 -1.37 -18.02 4.47
CA ILE A 76 -2.55 -18.45 3.70
C ILE A 76 -2.29 -18.31 2.19
N LEU A 77 -1.57 -17.27 1.78
CA LEU A 77 -1.16 -17.13 0.37
C LEU A 77 -0.33 -18.34 -0.06
N ARG A 78 0.70 -18.70 0.72
CA ARG A 78 1.55 -19.87 0.45
C ARG A 78 0.72 -21.14 0.33
N GLU A 79 -0.13 -21.41 1.31
CA GLU A 79 -0.98 -22.61 1.33
C GLU A 79 -1.87 -22.70 0.08
N LYS A 80 -2.45 -21.58 -0.36
CA LYS A 80 -3.29 -21.54 -1.57
C LYS A 80 -2.51 -21.85 -2.85
N ILE A 81 -1.33 -21.26 -3.00
CA ILE A 81 -0.47 -21.50 -4.17
C ILE A 81 -0.01 -22.96 -4.20
N GLU A 82 0.39 -23.52 -3.05
CA GLU A 82 0.79 -24.92 -2.93
C GLU A 82 -0.36 -25.89 -3.23
N LYS A 83 -1.60 -25.52 -2.93
CA LYS A 83 -2.82 -26.25 -3.30
C LYS A 83 -3.21 -26.11 -4.77
N GLY A 84 -2.48 -25.32 -5.56
CA GLY A 84 -2.69 -25.14 -6.99
C GLY A 84 -3.62 -23.98 -7.36
N ALA A 85 -3.95 -23.08 -6.43
CA ALA A 85 -4.64 -21.84 -6.80
C ALA A 85 -3.71 -20.95 -7.63
N ARG A 86 -4.22 -20.40 -8.73
CA ARG A 86 -3.40 -19.66 -9.70
C ARG A 86 -3.77 -18.19 -9.68
N LEU A 87 -2.77 -17.33 -9.49
CA LEU A 87 -2.96 -15.88 -9.51
C LEU A 87 -3.43 -15.38 -10.87
N CYS A 88 -2.98 -16.03 -11.96
CA CYS A 88 -3.31 -15.64 -13.34
C CYS A 88 -4.79 -15.71 -13.69
N ASP A 89 -5.58 -16.51 -12.95
CA ASP A 89 -7.02 -16.64 -13.20
C ASP A 89 -7.78 -15.35 -12.80
N TYR A 90 -7.17 -14.54 -11.93
CA TYR A 90 -7.74 -13.29 -11.41
C TYR A 90 -6.94 -12.06 -11.86
N PHE A 91 -5.63 -12.23 -12.07
CA PHE A 91 -4.70 -11.19 -12.50
C PHE A 91 -3.93 -11.69 -13.75
N PRO A 92 -4.49 -11.57 -14.96
CA PRO A 92 -3.90 -12.10 -16.18
C PRO A 92 -2.46 -11.61 -16.45
N GLU A 93 -2.15 -10.38 -16.02
CA GLU A 93 -0.81 -9.78 -16.09
C GLU A 93 0.26 -10.59 -15.36
N TYR A 94 -0.12 -11.45 -14.42
CA TYR A 94 0.79 -12.34 -13.70
C TYR A 94 1.52 -13.34 -14.62
N LEU A 95 0.91 -13.73 -15.75
CA LEU A 95 1.53 -14.64 -16.71
C LEU A 95 2.82 -14.07 -17.30
N ASN A 96 2.83 -12.76 -17.54
CA ASN A 96 3.97 -12.05 -18.12
C ASN A 96 4.88 -11.44 -17.05
N TYR A 97 4.56 -11.62 -15.77
CA TYR A 97 5.38 -11.09 -14.69
C TYR A 97 6.66 -11.91 -14.57
N SER A 98 7.78 -11.21 -14.72
CA SER A 98 9.11 -11.69 -14.35
C SER A 98 9.63 -10.77 -13.27
N SER A 99 9.99 -11.35 -12.14
CA SER A 99 10.50 -10.57 -11.03
C SER A 99 11.99 -10.31 -11.19
N THR A 100 12.46 -9.19 -10.66
CA THR A 100 13.87 -8.81 -10.66
C THR A 100 14.67 -9.41 -9.50
N ASP A 101 14.01 -10.12 -8.58
CA ASP A 101 14.66 -10.69 -7.39
C ASP A 101 15.35 -12.03 -7.74
N PRO A 102 16.68 -12.15 -7.57
CA PRO A 102 17.40 -13.39 -7.88
C PRO A 102 17.05 -14.54 -6.92
N ASN A 103 16.37 -14.27 -5.80
CA ASN A 103 16.03 -15.28 -4.80
C ASN A 103 14.71 -16.02 -5.08
N ILE A 104 14.12 -15.85 -6.26
CA ILE A 104 12.86 -16.52 -6.59
C ILE A 104 13.12 -17.96 -6.99
N SER A 105 12.81 -18.83 -6.05
CA SER A 105 12.94 -20.28 -6.16
C SER A 105 11.62 -20.97 -6.47
N ASN A 106 10.50 -20.37 -6.08
CA ASN A 106 9.18 -21.02 -6.12
C ASN A 106 8.04 -20.09 -6.53
N GLU A 107 6.90 -20.70 -6.88
CA GLU A 107 5.70 -20.00 -7.35
C GLU A 107 5.12 -19.04 -6.29
N TYR A 108 5.20 -19.40 -5.01
CA TYR A 108 4.77 -18.52 -3.93
C TYR A 108 5.63 -17.24 -3.84
N GLU A 109 6.95 -17.34 -4.02
CA GLU A 109 7.85 -16.19 -4.04
C GLU A 109 7.57 -15.28 -5.22
N LYS A 110 7.32 -15.86 -6.41
CA LYS A 110 6.88 -15.10 -7.57
C LYS A 110 5.54 -14.39 -7.30
N ALA A 111 4.57 -15.09 -6.73
CA ALA A 111 3.25 -14.56 -6.43
C ALA A 111 3.29 -13.39 -5.42
N ARG A 112 4.00 -13.54 -4.30
CA ARG A 112 4.11 -12.45 -3.30
C ARG A 112 4.85 -11.23 -3.86
N CYS A 113 5.88 -11.44 -4.69
CA CYS A 113 6.62 -10.36 -5.34
C CYS A 113 5.76 -9.63 -6.38
N PHE A 114 4.96 -10.36 -7.16
CA PHE A 114 3.98 -9.75 -8.06
C PHE A 114 3.00 -8.87 -7.29
N ILE A 115 2.40 -9.39 -6.21
CA ILE A 115 1.46 -8.61 -5.41
C ILE A 115 2.15 -7.37 -4.85
N ARG A 116 3.36 -7.48 -4.29
CA ARG A 116 4.12 -6.31 -3.84
C ARG A 116 4.29 -5.27 -4.95
N ASP A 117 4.76 -5.71 -6.11
CA ASP A 117 5.06 -4.83 -7.23
C ASP A 117 3.80 -4.19 -7.81
N LEU A 118 2.65 -4.86 -7.73
CA LEU A 118 1.35 -4.29 -8.10
C LEU A 118 1.04 -3.02 -7.29
N PHE A 119 1.27 -3.04 -5.97
CA PHE A 119 1.07 -1.87 -5.11
C PHE A 119 2.17 -0.82 -5.30
N LEU A 120 3.44 -1.23 -5.40
CA LEU A 120 4.56 -0.30 -5.59
C LEU A 120 4.58 0.35 -6.99
N ALA A 121 3.96 -0.26 -7.98
CA ALA A 121 3.78 0.37 -9.28
C ALA A 121 2.88 1.61 -9.18
N GLU A 122 1.87 1.58 -8.30
CA GLU A 122 0.98 2.73 -8.08
C GLU A 122 1.69 3.91 -7.41
N THR A 123 2.68 3.65 -6.55
CA THR A 123 3.44 4.73 -5.88
C THR A 123 4.36 5.49 -6.83
N LYS A 124 4.81 4.84 -7.90
CA LYS A 124 5.68 5.43 -8.93
C LYS A 124 4.94 6.27 -9.97
N LYS A 125 3.61 6.13 -10.07
CA LYS A 125 2.82 6.91 -11.03
C LYS A 125 2.76 8.36 -10.57
N GLN A 126 3.30 9.27 -11.38
CA GLN A 126 3.22 10.70 -11.09
C GLN A 126 1.75 11.15 -10.97
N PRO A 127 1.44 12.13 -10.09
CA PRO A 127 0.11 12.71 -10.04
C PRO A 127 -0.20 13.35 -11.39
N THR A 128 -1.20 12.81 -12.10
CA THR A 128 -1.73 13.41 -13.31
C THR A 128 -2.40 14.73 -12.92
N ILE A 129 -1.72 15.85 -13.17
CA ILE A 129 -2.33 17.19 -13.04
C ILE A 129 -3.44 17.27 -14.10
N PRO A 130 -4.72 17.46 -13.73
CA PRO A 130 -5.78 17.66 -14.70
C PRO A 130 -5.47 18.91 -15.54
N ARG A 131 -5.36 18.76 -16.86
CA ARG A 131 -5.05 19.84 -17.81
C ARG A 131 -6.17 20.88 -17.98
N SER A 132 -7.26 20.84 -17.21
CA SER A 132 -8.49 21.62 -17.47
C SER A 132 -8.73 22.83 -16.56
N CYS A 133 -7.81 23.23 -15.68
CA CYS A 133 -7.99 24.45 -14.88
C CYS A 133 -7.52 25.70 -15.65
N ARG A 134 -8.34 26.19 -16.59
CA ARG A 134 -8.28 27.58 -17.10
C ARG A 134 -9.27 28.44 -16.30
N SER A 135 -8.96 28.71 -15.04
CA SER A 135 -9.60 29.78 -14.27
C SER A 135 -8.76 30.11 -13.04
N SER A 136 -8.76 31.38 -12.69
CA SER A 136 -7.80 32.13 -11.88
C SER A 136 -7.88 31.88 -10.36
N ASP A 137 -7.94 30.63 -9.93
CA ASP A 137 -7.77 30.29 -8.51
C ASP A 137 -6.29 30.04 -8.20
N THR A 138 -5.63 31.12 -7.78
CA THR A 138 -4.20 31.21 -7.44
C THR A 138 -3.88 30.54 -6.10
N TYR A 139 -4.19 29.25 -5.95
CA TYR A 139 -3.61 28.37 -4.93
C TYR A 139 -3.29 27.00 -5.52
N CYS A 140 -2.56 26.98 -6.64
CA CYS A 140 -1.84 25.78 -7.03
C CYS A 140 -0.63 25.65 -6.09
N ASP A 141 -0.77 24.79 -5.06
CA ASP A 141 0.31 24.41 -4.17
C ASP A 141 1.46 23.83 -5.00
N ARG A 142 2.38 24.72 -5.36
CA ARG A 142 3.59 24.50 -6.17
C ARG A 142 4.70 23.84 -5.37
N ARG A 143 4.45 23.39 -4.14
CA ARG A 143 5.39 22.54 -3.43
C ARG A 143 5.52 21.25 -4.22
N CYS A 144 6.63 21.14 -4.94
CA CYS A 144 7.24 19.88 -5.35
C CYS A 144 7.13 18.94 -4.14
N SER A 145 6.13 18.06 -4.17
CA SER A 145 5.89 17.11 -3.09
C SER A 145 7.15 16.27 -3.01
N LYS A 146 7.83 16.31 -1.86
CA LYS A 146 8.93 15.39 -1.59
C LYS A 146 8.49 13.96 -1.93
N PRO A 147 9.37 13.11 -2.47
CA PRO A 147 9.02 11.72 -2.70
C PRO A 147 8.59 11.12 -1.36
N ARG A 148 7.34 10.63 -1.31
CA ARG A 148 6.78 10.00 -0.14
C ARG A 148 7.36 8.60 -0.03
N ASP A 149 8.01 8.28 1.07
CA ASP A 149 8.53 6.93 1.29
C ASP A 149 7.40 5.94 1.58
N CYS A 150 7.47 4.79 0.91
CA CYS A 150 6.58 3.65 1.11
C CYS A 150 7.42 2.45 1.55
N PHE A 151 7.44 2.20 2.85
CA PHE A 151 8.01 0.99 3.43
C PHE A 151 7.03 -0.16 3.22
N TRP A 152 7.53 -1.38 3.04
CA TRP A 152 6.68 -2.54 2.83
C TRP A 152 7.24 -3.76 3.53
N HIS A 153 6.34 -4.60 4.05
CA HIS A 153 6.69 -5.81 4.79
C HIS A 153 5.75 -6.96 4.44
N TYR A 154 6.33 -8.13 4.23
CA TYR A 154 5.59 -9.39 4.22
C TYR A 154 5.32 -9.80 5.66
N THR A 155 4.04 -9.99 6.01
CA THR A 155 3.64 -10.24 7.40
C THR A 155 2.70 -11.43 7.50
N THR A 156 2.75 -12.08 8.66
CA THR A 156 1.75 -13.06 9.08
C THR A 156 1.25 -12.64 10.46
N ALA A 157 -0.03 -12.81 10.75
CA ALA A 157 -0.60 -12.38 12.03
C ALA A 157 0.06 -13.04 13.26
N THR A 158 0.66 -14.22 13.08
CA THR A 158 1.40 -14.96 14.12
C THR A 158 2.84 -14.47 14.30
N ASP A 159 3.35 -13.61 13.41
CA ASP A 159 4.70 -13.09 13.51
C ASP A 159 4.78 -11.97 14.56
N THR A 160 5.42 -12.29 15.69
CA THR A 160 5.64 -11.36 16.81
C THR A 160 6.58 -10.20 16.47
N GLN A 161 7.36 -10.31 15.39
CA GLN A 161 8.29 -9.26 14.97
C GLN A 161 7.61 -8.15 14.16
N ASN A 162 6.35 -8.32 13.74
CA ASN A 162 5.64 -7.30 12.95
C ASN A 162 5.64 -5.93 13.65
N VAL A 163 5.35 -5.92 14.95
CA VAL A 163 5.30 -4.68 15.74
C VAL A 163 6.68 -4.02 15.75
N LYS A 164 7.75 -4.80 15.95
CA LYS A 164 9.12 -4.30 15.90
C LYS A 164 9.45 -3.66 14.56
N ARG A 165 9.10 -4.31 13.44
CA ARG A 165 9.29 -3.76 12.08
C ARG A 165 8.58 -2.42 11.90
N VAL A 166 7.33 -2.29 12.38
CA VAL A 166 6.62 -0.99 12.35
C VAL A 166 7.39 0.08 13.13
N PHE A 167 7.86 -0.24 14.35
CA PHE A 167 8.62 0.72 15.16
C PHE A 167 9.93 1.13 14.48
N ASP A 168 10.65 0.18 13.89
CA ASP A 168 11.91 0.45 13.18
C ASP A 168 11.68 1.36 11.96
N ASP A 169 10.60 1.13 11.18
CA ASP A 169 10.22 1.97 10.05
C ASP A 169 9.85 3.39 10.50
N VAL A 170 8.99 3.52 11.51
CA VAL A 170 8.55 4.82 12.04
C VAL A 170 9.74 5.60 12.59
N HIS A 171 10.65 4.92 13.29
CA HIS A 171 11.89 5.53 13.77
C HIS A 171 12.74 6.02 12.59
N THR A 172 12.89 5.21 11.55
CA THR A 172 13.63 5.60 10.33
C THR A 172 12.99 6.80 9.65
N MET A 173 11.66 6.83 9.51
CA MET A 173 10.92 7.98 8.96
C MET A 173 11.20 9.26 9.77
N ILE A 174 11.10 9.21 11.09
CA ILE A 174 11.31 10.37 11.96
C ILE A 174 12.77 10.85 11.88
N VAL A 175 13.73 9.94 11.88
CA VAL A 175 15.16 10.28 11.77
C VAL A 175 15.44 10.95 10.42
N MET A 176 14.92 10.40 9.31
CA MET A 176 15.10 11.01 7.99
C MET A 176 14.48 12.41 7.93
N LEU A 177 13.27 12.60 8.47
CA LEU A 177 12.63 13.92 8.55
C LEU A 177 13.47 14.92 9.36
N ASN A 178 14.03 14.50 10.50
CA ASN A 178 14.86 15.37 11.33
C ASN A 178 16.19 15.72 10.66
N LEU A 179 16.85 14.76 10.00
CA LEU A 179 18.11 15.00 9.29
C LEU A 179 17.92 15.95 8.11
N GLU A 180 16.83 15.80 7.35
CA GLU A 180 16.47 16.73 6.27
C GLU A 180 16.20 18.16 6.79
N SER A 181 15.74 18.31 8.03
CA SER A 181 15.50 19.63 8.62
C SER A 181 16.79 20.33 9.09
N ILE A 182 17.87 19.56 9.29
CA ILE A 182 19.13 20.05 9.88
C ILE A 182 20.19 20.34 8.80
N ALA A 183 20.15 19.71 7.63
CA ALA A 183 21.08 19.98 6.54
C ALA A 183 20.58 21.16 5.67
N PRO A 184 21.16 22.37 5.77
CA PRO A 184 20.87 23.42 4.79
C PRO A 184 21.50 23.01 3.45
N ALA A 185 20.74 23.19 2.37
CA ALA A 185 21.18 22.97 0.99
C ALA A 185 22.37 23.86 0.60
#